data_AF-A0AA40S420-F1
#
_entry.id   AF-A0AA40S420-F1
#
_cell.length_a   1.000
_cell.length_b   1.000
_cell.length_c   1.000
_cell.angle_alpha   90.00
_cell.angle_beta   90.00
_cell.angle_gamma   90.00
#
_symmetry.space_group_name_H-M   'P 1'
#
loop_
_entity.id
_entity.type
_entity.pdbx_description
1 polymer ?
#
loop_
_entity_poly.entity_id
_entity_poly.type
_entity_poly.pdbx_seq_one_letter_code
_entity_poly.pdbx_strand_id
1 'polypeptide(L)'
;MTTLDTVGIPSGAFDRVAAVWDATEVTLWALVAAGGLDPASDFRHRDLRGWPLGGEDVRGFDFTGSDLRSTGFEAAVVDATTILDGATLDPAVGRKPARAAPAPAARGRAPRAVPPEGGYTKVRVPDLSDAELVDRTFVIADPLALENLTQGAPPADQWLTYEGRYEVGAMVACAFAHRHKRGYIFRDEADRRYLIGHECGAKHFGLGNWQSFTAGRERLEERGSYLRVIRDLADTLRAHRDWIAGLPKNPAVRAFDALRVDLRTLFPGLVSAIKSVISRHDGVLTVTVEARDYAAEERRREREQEARAWYTGLGERERAQFHAKGGRAPTVDKSPLRKREARALGTLRGSVLFSNSPALGQAMREVLPLVDAFLAMPRTPTTRRDLLGVTRNARELVTRVLRVRDSLLDAVEFFDRDNLERVARWADALRIDGLHYVANAGRVDAELIEGGQRRSLVYPPELQPMADEPFDRVGSAVNTVSKRVEGSRR
;
A
#
# COMPACT_ATOMS: atom_id res chain seq x y z
N MET A 1 13.35 17.13 -23.43
CA MET A 1 12.48 18.27 -23.09
C MET A 1 11.37 18.35 -24.13
N THR A 2 10.30 17.60 -23.90
CA THR A 2 9.08 17.63 -24.73
C THR A 2 7.99 18.24 -23.85
N THR A 3 7.42 19.35 -24.31
CA THR A 3 6.51 20.22 -23.54
C THR A 3 5.16 19.54 -23.28
N LEU A 4 4.67 19.72 -22.06
CA LEU A 4 3.40 19.20 -21.53
C LEU A 4 2.19 20.04 -22.02
N ASP A 5 2.16 20.46 -23.29
CA ASP A 5 1.11 21.33 -23.83
C ASP A 5 -0.16 20.57 -24.28
N THR A 6 -0.39 19.35 -23.79
CA THR A 6 -1.56 18.52 -24.17
C THR A 6 -2.67 18.48 -23.12
N VAL A 7 -2.58 19.25 -22.04
CA VAL A 7 -3.70 19.49 -21.14
C VAL A 7 -3.90 20.99 -21.11
N GLY A 8 -5.06 21.48 -21.58
CA GLY A 8 -5.42 22.90 -21.59
C GLY A 8 -5.58 23.46 -20.16
N ILE A 9 -4.46 23.52 -19.44
CA ILE A 9 -4.35 24.08 -18.10
C ILE A 9 -4.14 25.58 -18.30
N PRO A 10 -5.08 26.43 -17.86
CA PRO A 10 -4.96 27.88 -18.00
C PRO A 10 -3.65 28.40 -17.39
N SER A 11 -3.06 29.42 -17.99
CA SER A 11 -1.92 30.14 -17.41
C SER A 11 -2.27 30.61 -15.99
N GLY A 12 -1.35 30.38 -15.04
CA GLY A 12 -1.53 30.67 -13.62
C GLY A 12 -2.27 29.60 -12.80
N ALA A 13 -2.75 28.49 -13.40
CA ALA A 13 -3.32 27.40 -12.62
C ALA A 13 -2.27 26.70 -11.74
N PHE A 14 -1.04 26.54 -12.22
CA PHE A 14 0.07 26.02 -11.42
C PHE A 14 0.43 26.97 -10.26
N ASP A 15 0.35 28.28 -10.48
CA ASP A 15 0.63 29.27 -9.43
C ASP A 15 -0.45 29.25 -8.34
N ARG A 16 -1.73 29.08 -8.70
CA ARG A 16 -2.83 28.92 -7.72
C ARG A 16 -2.72 27.60 -6.95
N VAL A 17 -2.33 26.52 -7.61
CA VAL A 17 -2.07 25.23 -6.93
C VAL A 17 -0.86 25.35 -5.99
N ALA A 18 0.21 26.03 -6.39
CA ALA A 18 1.36 26.30 -5.53
C ALA A 18 0.96 27.18 -4.33
N ALA A 19 0.17 28.24 -4.55
CA ALA A 19 -0.32 29.11 -3.48
C ALA A 19 -1.17 28.36 -2.44
N VAL A 20 -2.03 27.43 -2.86
CA VAL A 20 -2.77 26.54 -1.95
C VAL A 20 -1.82 25.59 -1.21
N TRP A 21 -0.79 25.08 -1.88
CA TRP A 21 0.19 24.16 -1.30
C TRP A 21 1.08 24.84 -0.25
N ASP A 22 1.40 26.11 -0.46
CA ASP A 22 2.27 26.92 0.39
C ASP A 22 1.50 27.69 1.48
N ALA A 23 0.16 27.60 1.49
CA ALA A 23 -0.67 28.25 2.50
C ALA A 23 -0.36 27.71 3.91
N THR A 24 -0.03 28.61 4.82
CA THR A 24 0.27 28.29 6.23
C THR A 24 -1.00 28.17 7.08
N GLU A 25 -2.08 28.84 6.68
CA GLU A 25 -3.41 28.68 7.26
C GLU A 25 -4.19 27.60 6.50
N VAL A 26 -4.71 26.62 7.24
CA VAL A 26 -5.36 25.42 6.69
C VAL A 26 -6.88 25.42 6.85
N THR A 27 -7.49 26.58 7.13
CA THR A 27 -8.95 26.73 7.13
C THR A 27 -9.47 26.66 5.70
N LEU A 28 -10.70 26.19 5.51
CA LEU A 28 -11.31 26.12 4.17
C LEU A 28 -11.24 27.47 3.45
N TRP A 29 -11.60 28.56 4.14
CA TRP A 29 -11.55 29.92 3.60
C TRP A 29 -10.16 30.35 3.12
N ALA A 30 -9.10 30.08 3.89
CA ALA A 30 -7.74 30.44 3.51
C ALA A 30 -7.28 29.68 2.25
N LEU A 31 -7.62 28.40 2.16
CA LEU A 31 -7.27 27.57 0.99
C LEU A 31 -8.07 27.96 -0.25
N VAL A 32 -9.36 28.30 -0.10
CA VAL A 32 -10.20 28.79 -1.20
C VAL A 32 -9.69 30.13 -1.72
N ALA A 33 -9.32 31.05 -0.82
CA ALA A 33 -8.73 32.33 -1.19
C ALA A 33 -7.36 32.15 -1.89
N ALA A 34 -6.48 31.30 -1.36
CA ALA A 34 -5.18 30.99 -1.97
C ALA A 34 -5.34 30.35 -3.36
N GLY A 35 -6.37 29.54 -3.56
CA GLY A 35 -6.72 28.92 -4.82
C GLY A 35 -7.38 29.87 -5.83
N GLY A 36 -7.68 31.10 -5.42
CA GLY A 36 -8.42 32.08 -6.23
C GLY A 36 -9.81 31.57 -6.61
N LEU A 37 -10.44 30.77 -5.75
CA LEU A 37 -11.76 30.18 -5.97
C LEU A 37 -12.84 31.06 -5.34
N ASP A 38 -14.01 31.11 -5.97
CA ASP A 38 -15.20 31.79 -5.46
C ASP A 38 -16.13 30.80 -4.72
N PRO A 39 -16.29 30.92 -3.39
CA PRO A 39 -17.21 30.09 -2.60
C PRO A 39 -18.64 30.05 -3.15
N ALA A 40 -19.11 31.14 -3.77
CA ALA A 40 -20.49 31.28 -4.23
C ALA A 40 -20.76 30.62 -5.60
N SER A 41 -19.74 30.14 -6.31
CA SER A 41 -19.92 29.60 -7.65
C SER A 41 -19.09 28.36 -7.97
N ASP A 42 -17.84 28.28 -7.51
CA ASP A 42 -16.93 27.21 -7.92
C ASP A 42 -17.25 25.84 -7.31
N PHE A 43 -17.99 25.84 -6.19
CA PHE A 43 -18.35 24.63 -5.42
C PHE A 43 -19.69 24.01 -5.81
N ARG A 44 -20.34 24.53 -6.85
CA ARG A 44 -21.61 24.01 -7.38
C ARG A 44 -21.38 22.82 -8.31
N HIS A 45 -22.28 21.85 -8.28
CA HIS A 45 -22.29 20.65 -9.13
C HIS A 45 -20.96 19.86 -9.10
N ARG A 46 -20.30 19.80 -7.94
CA ARG A 46 -19.03 19.11 -7.73
C ARG A 46 -19.20 17.80 -6.98
N ASP A 47 -18.34 16.83 -7.27
CA ASP A 47 -18.14 15.66 -6.41
C ASP A 47 -17.11 16.02 -5.34
N LEU A 48 -17.57 16.24 -4.11
CA LEU A 48 -16.76 16.63 -2.97
C LEU A 48 -16.69 15.53 -1.92
N ARG A 49 -17.04 14.29 -2.28
CA ARG A 49 -17.09 13.19 -1.31
C ARG A 49 -15.75 13.00 -0.60
N GLY A 50 -15.81 12.89 0.72
CA GLY A 50 -14.63 12.71 1.57
C GLY A 50 -13.83 13.98 1.86
N TRP A 51 -14.26 15.15 1.38
CA TRP A 51 -13.66 16.43 1.81
C TRP A 51 -13.94 16.71 3.29
N PRO A 52 -12.94 17.11 4.11
CA PRO A 52 -13.13 17.30 5.54
C PRO A 52 -13.82 18.65 5.84
N LEU A 53 -15.15 18.69 5.76
CA LEU A 53 -15.95 19.90 6.04
C LEU A 53 -16.45 19.96 7.50
N GLY A 54 -16.32 18.88 8.25
CA GLY A 54 -16.77 18.84 9.65
C GLY A 54 -16.04 19.83 10.55
N GLY A 55 -16.77 20.78 11.12
CA GLY A 55 -16.24 21.84 11.98
C GLY A 55 -15.72 23.08 11.25
N GLU A 56 -15.65 23.05 9.92
CA GLU A 56 -15.22 24.20 9.11
C GLU A 56 -16.32 25.27 9.00
N ASP A 57 -15.91 26.51 8.74
CA ASP A 57 -16.84 27.60 8.43
C ASP A 57 -17.17 27.63 6.94
N VAL A 58 -18.41 27.26 6.62
CA VAL A 58 -18.93 27.16 5.24
C VAL A 58 -20.04 28.17 4.96
N ARG A 59 -20.16 29.21 5.79
CA ARG A 59 -21.06 30.34 5.51
C ARG A 59 -20.64 30.99 4.19
N GLY A 60 -21.60 31.37 3.35
CA GLY A 60 -21.35 31.99 2.04
C GLY A 60 -20.98 31.03 0.90
N PHE A 61 -20.86 29.72 1.16
CA PHE A 61 -20.61 28.73 0.12
C PHE A 61 -21.89 28.29 -0.58
N ASP A 62 -21.83 28.14 -1.91
CA ASP A 62 -22.88 27.55 -2.72
C ASP A 62 -22.49 26.13 -3.17
N PHE A 63 -23.13 25.13 -2.56
CA PHE A 63 -22.97 23.71 -2.89
C PHE A 63 -24.13 23.16 -3.74
N THR A 64 -24.86 24.02 -4.45
CA THR A 64 -25.99 23.62 -5.30
C THR A 64 -25.62 22.43 -6.19
N GLY A 65 -26.37 21.33 -6.08
CA GLY A 65 -26.20 20.12 -6.89
C GLY A 65 -24.90 19.33 -6.64
N SER A 66 -24.14 19.62 -5.59
CA SER A 66 -22.89 18.93 -5.27
C SER A 66 -23.11 17.67 -4.42
N ASP A 67 -22.21 16.69 -4.53
CA ASP A 67 -22.19 15.49 -3.68
C ASP A 67 -21.27 15.71 -2.47
N LEU A 68 -21.88 15.88 -1.30
CA LEU A 68 -21.25 16.18 -0.01
C LEU A 68 -21.22 14.96 0.91
N ARG A 69 -21.49 13.75 0.42
CA ARG A 69 -21.43 12.55 1.27
C ARG A 69 -20.03 12.30 1.83
N SER A 70 -19.97 11.76 3.05
CA SER A 70 -18.73 11.47 3.77
C SER A 70 -17.84 12.69 4.02
N THR A 71 -18.40 13.91 4.03
CA THR A 71 -17.65 15.14 4.32
C THR A 71 -17.68 15.56 5.78
N GLY A 72 -18.66 15.05 6.54
CA GLY A 72 -18.95 15.51 7.90
C GLY A 72 -19.61 16.89 7.95
N PHE A 73 -20.21 17.34 6.85
CA PHE A 73 -20.90 18.64 6.71
C PHE A 73 -21.89 18.92 7.85
N GLU A 74 -22.49 17.90 8.45
CA GLU A 74 -23.42 18.00 9.58
C GLU A 74 -22.80 18.64 10.84
N ALA A 75 -21.48 18.69 10.90
CA ALA A 75 -20.72 19.35 11.97
C ALA A 75 -20.12 20.71 11.54
N ALA A 76 -20.33 21.16 10.31
CA ALA A 76 -19.83 22.44 9.82
C ALA A 76 -20.58 23.63 10.45
N VAL A 77 -19.92 24.79 10.50
CA VAL A 77 -20.53 26.06 10.88
C VAL A 77 -21.27 26.60 9.66
N VAL A 78 -22.60 26.58 9.71
CA VAL A 78 -23.52 26.99 8.63
C VAL A 78 -24.41 28.14 9.10
N ASP A 79 -24.90 28.94 8.15
CA ASP A 79 -25.99 29.88 8.38
C ASP A 79 -26.87 30.03 7.13
N ALA A 80 -27.72 31.06 7.07
CA ALA A 80 -28.61 31.31 5.94
C ALA A 80 -27.90 31.60 4.60
N THR A 81 -26.57 31.79 4.61
CA THR A 81 -25.77 32.07 3.42
C THR A 81 -25.11 30.82 2.83
N THR A 82 -25.23 29.65 3.48
CA THR A 82 -24.80 28.36 2.92
C THR A 82 -25.91 27.75 2.06
N ILE A 83 -25.67 27.59 0.75
CA ILE A 83 -26.68 27.11 -0.21
C ILE A 83 -26.47 25.61 -0.47
N LEU A 84 -27.54 24.82 -0.34
CA LEU A 84 -27.53 23.35 -0.48
C LEU A 84 -28.56 22.84 -1.48
N ASP A 85 -29.05 23.68 -2.39
CA ASP A 85 -30.14 23.33 -3.30
C ASP A 85 -29.76 22.14 -4.18
N GLY A 86 -30.46 21.02 -4.01
CA GLY A 86 -30.15 19.78 -4.74
C GLY A 86 -28.81 19.12 -4.38
N ALA A 87 -28.13 19.56 -3.31
CA ALA A 87 -26.93 18.90 -2.81
C ALA A 87 -27.27 17.51 -2.22
N THR A 88 -26.39 16.53 -2.40
CA THR A 88 -26.54 15.18 -1.84
C THR A 88 -25.71 15.06 -0.57
N LEU A 89 -26.36 14.81 0.57
CA LEU A 89 -25.73 14.65 1.88
C LEU A 89 -25.85 13.20 2.37
N ASP A 90 -25.08 12.84 3.40
CA ASP A 90 -25.25 11.52 4.03
C ASP A 90 -26.66 11.41 4.64
N PRO A 91 -27.28 10.21 4.62
CA PRO A 91 -28.54 10.00 5.30
C PRO A 91 -28.35 10.30 6.78
N ALA A 92 -29.17 11.22 7.30
CA ALA A 92 -29.06 11.68 8.68
C ALA A 92 -29.09 10.49 9.66
N VAL A 93 -27.93 10.13 10.22
CA VAL A 93 -27.85 9.20 11.34
C VAL A 93 -28.44 9.93 12.54
N GLY A 94 -29.57 9.42 13.04
CA GLY A 94 -30.43 10.12 13.99
C GLY A 94 -29.71 10.75 15.19
N ARG A 95 -29.35 12.03 15.04
CA ARG A 95 -29.32 13.00 16.14
C ARG A 95 -30.65 13.76 16.09
N LYS A 96 -31.42 13.69 17.18
CA LYS A 96 -32.61 14.54 17.35
C LYS A 96 -32.21 16.00 17.17
N PRO A 97 -32.93 16.79 16.36
CA PRO A 97 -32.72 18.23 16.33
C PRO A 97 -33.07 18.83 17.70
N ALA A 98 -32.24 19.75 18.18
CA ALA A 98 -32.53 20.54 19.37
C ALA A 98 -33.76 21.42 19.09
N ARG A 99 -34.94 20.95 19.49
CA ARG A 99 -36.10 21.84 19.67
C ARG A 99 -35.81 22.73 20.87
N ALA A 100 -35.88 24.04 20.66
CA ALA A 100 -36.03 25.01 21.74
C ALA A 100 -37.24 24.59 22.61
N ALA A 101 -36.99 24.28 23.88
CA ALA A 101 -38.05 23.97 24.82
C ALA A 101 -38.39 25.22 25.64
N PRO A 102 -39.68 25.52 25.84
CA PRO A 102 -40.16 26.61 26.70
C PRO A 102 -39.94 26.27 28.18
N ALA A 103 -39.96 27.31 29.03
CA ALA A 103 -39.68 27.26 30.45
C ALA A 103 -40.49 26.17 31.21
N PRO A 104 -39.87 25.38 32.11
CA PRO A 104 -40.58 24.33 32.81
C PRO A 104 -41.34 24.85 34.03
N ALA A 105 -42.65 24.55 34.06
CA ALA A 105 -43.46 24.60 35.27
C ALA A 105 -43.08 23.44 36.23
N ALA A 106 -43.06 23.77 37.52
CA ALA A 106 -42.61 22.93 38.61
C ALA A 106 -43.45 21.64 38.78
N ARG A 107 -42.77 20.48 38.77
CA ARG A 107 -43.20 19.28 39.51
C ARG A 107 -41.99 18.60 40.13
N GLY A 108 -42.04 18.45 41.44
CA GLY A 108 -40.93 18.05 42.30
C GLY A 108 -40.38 16.67 41.97
N ARG A 109 -39.06 16.62 41.83
CA ARG A 109 -38.25 15.42 42.00
C ARG A 109 -37.13 15.78 42.96
N ALA A 110 -36.91 14.93 43.96
CA ALA A 110 -35.93 15.16 45.02
C ALA A 110 -34.55 15.52 44.43
N PRO A 111 -33.84 16.51 45.01
CA PRO A 111 -32.64 17.05 44.40
C PRO A 111 -31.54 16.00 44.37
N ARG A 112 -31.08 15.68 43.16
CA ARG A 112 -29.76 15.09 42.95
C ARG A 112 -28.77 16.22 43.24
N ALA A 113 -27.87 16.02 44.20
CA ALA A 113 -26.87 17.01 44.58
C ALA A 113 -26.14 17.54 43.33
N VAL A 114 -26.33 18.83 43.07
CA VAL A 114 -25.51 19.57 42.11
C VAL A 114 -24.12 19.69 42.75
N PRO A 115 -23.04 19.20 42.11
CA PRO A 115 -21.70 19.48 42.60
C PRO A 115 -21.48 20.99 42.53
N PRO A 116 -20.86 21.61 43.55
CA PRO A 116 -20.67 23.05 43.58
C PRO A 116 -19.82 23.53 42.40
N GLU A 117 -20.13 24.73 41.90
CA GLU A 117 -19.30 25.45 40.95
C GLU A 117 -17.93 25.72 41.58
N GLY A 118 -16.92 24.94 41.17
CA GLY A 118 -15.52 25.09 41.61
C GLY A 118 -14.73 23.79 41.43
N GLY A 119 -13.67 23.83 40.62
CA GLY A 119 -12.60 22.83 40.62
C GLY A 119 -12.90 21.49 39.98
N TYR A 120 -12.82 21.39 38.65
CA TYR A 120 -12.57 20.08 38.03
C TYR A 120 -11.07 19.91 37.85
N THR A 121 -10.53 18.79 38.34
CA THR A 121 -9.13 18.42 38.10
C THR A 121 -8.88 18.42 36.60
N LYS A 122 -7.88 19.18 36.14
CA LYS A 122 -7.59 19.33 34.70
C LYS A 122 -6.42 18.42 34.34
N VAL A 123 -6.55 17.68 33.25
CA VAL A 123 -5.48 16.82 32.72
C VAL A 123 -4.84 17.45 31.50
N ARG A 124 -3.52 17.35 31.38
CA ARG A 124 -2.75 17.84 30.23
C ARG A 124 -1.67 16.85 29.81
N VAL A 125 -1.29 16.94 28.55
CA VAL A 125 -0.04 16.35 28.06
C VAL A 125 1.13 17.26 28.42
N PRO A 126 2.32 16.72 28.70
CA PRO A 126 3.52 17.52 28.88
C PRO A 126 3.91 18.18 27.55
N ASP A 127 4.45 19.39 27.63
CA ASP A 127 5.12 20.05 26.52
C ASP A 127 6.56 19.55 26.49
N LEU A 128 6.87 18.66 25.54
CA LEU A 128 8.18 18.01 25.41
C LEU A 128 8.78 18.39 24.06
N SER A 129 10.06 18.73 24.08
CA SER A 129 10.84 18.87 22.86
C SER A 129 11.00 17.54 22.13
N ASP A 130 11.35 17.60 20.85
CA ASP A 130 11.58 16.40 20.06
C ASP A 130 12.74 15.55 20.59
N ALA A 131 13.77 16.18 21.16
CA ALA A 131 14.87 15.48 21.81
C ALA A 131 14.36 14.68 23.03
N GLU A 132 13.52 15.30 23.86
CA GLU A 132 12.93 14.62 25.02
C GLU A 132 11.97 13.50 24.57
N LEU A 133 11.16 13.73 23.54
CA LEU A 133 10.23 12.73 23.01
C LEU A 133 10.94 11.48 22.48
N VAL A 134 12.10 11.64 21.84
CA VAL A 134 12.92 10.55 21.32
C VAL A 134 13.34 9.61 22.45
N ASP A 135 13.79 10.17 23.58
CA ASP A 135 14.30 9.41 24.72
C ASP A 135 13.19 9.01 25.72
N ARG A 136 11.98 9.56 25.59
CA ARG A 136 10.86 9.28 26.49
C ARG A 136 10.18 7.93 26.19
N THR A 137 10.02 7.13 27.24
CA THR A 137 9.14 5.94 27.24
C THR A 137 7.83 6.27 27.96
N PHE A 138 6.71 6.10 27.26
CA PHE A 138 5.37 6.31 27.82
C PHE A 138 4.73 5.02 28.36
N VAL A 139 5.33 3.85 28.15
CA VAL A 139 4.83 2.59 28.69
C VAL A 139 5.54 2.27 30.00
N ILE A 140 4.80 2.32 31.10
CA ILE A 140 5.32 2.05 32.45
C ILE A 140 4.93 0.62 32.82
N ALA A 141 5.94 -0.25 32.87
CA ALA A 141 5.76 -1.68 33.09
C ALA A 141 5.31 -2.01 34.52
N ASP A 142 5.89 -1.33 35.51
CA ASP A 142 5.50 -1.45 36.91
C ASP A 142 4.98 -0.11 37.45
N PRO A 143 3.65 0.15 37.39
CA PRO A 143 3.07 1.37 37.89
C PRO A 143 3.07 1.48 39.42
N LEU A 144 3.28 0.36 40.15
CA LEU A 144 3.26 0.35 41.62
C LEU A 144 4.63 0.67 42.22
N ALA A 145 5.71 0.47 41.45
CA ALA A 145 7.08 0.82 41.84
C ALA A 145 7.40 2.31 41.68
N LEU A 146 6.45 3.14 41.24
CA LEU A 146 6.68 4.58 41.05
C LEU A 146 6.87 5.30 42.39
N GLU A 147 7.93 6.10 42.46
CA GLU A 147 8.15 7.02 43.59
C GLU A 147 6.99 8.02 43.71
N ASN A 148 6.67 8.42 44.94
CA ASN A 148 5.60 9.37 45.25
C ASN A 148 4.20 8.95 44.74
N LEU A 149 3.97 7.64 44.57
CA LEU A 149 2.66 7.11 44.24
C LEU A 149 1.66 7.36 45.39
N THR A 150 0.59 8.09 45.09
CA THR A 150 -0.42 8.49 46.06
C THR A 150 -1.69 7.66 45.88
N GLN A 151 -2.24 7.20 47.01
CA GLN A 151 -3.54 6.54 47.07
C GLN A 151 -4.62 7.58 47.37
N GLY A 152 -5.76 7.49 46.69
CA GLY A 152 -6.87 8.44 46.84
C GLY A 152 -6.98 9.45 45.68
N ALA A 153 -8.12 10.13 45.63
CA ALA A 153 -8.46 11.02 44.53
C ALA A 153 -7.47 12.19 44.42
N PRO A 154 -7.10 12.60 43.21
CA PRO A 154 -6.26 13.78 43.01
C PRO A 154 -7.00 15.07 43.41
N PRO A 155 -6.26 16.16 43.66
CA PRO A 155 -6.85 17.46 44.00
C PRO A 155 -7.80 17.98 42.91
N ALA A 156 -8.94 18.55 43.33
CA ALA A 156 -9.98 19.07 42.44
C ALA A 156 -9.56 20.32 41.65
N ASP A 157 -8.54 21.05 42.12
CA ASP A 157 -8.16 22.38 41.60
C ASP A 157 -6.77 22.45 40.96
N GLN A 158 -6.19 21.31 40.56
CA GLN A 158 -4.82 21.27 40.02
C GLN A 158 -4.74 20.69 38.62
N TRP A 159 -3.67 21.06 37.91
CA TRP A 159 -3.27 20.41 36.66
C TRP A 159 -2.50 19.12 36.94
N LEU A 160 -3.02 18.04 36.38
CA LEU A 160 -2.37 16.75 36.32
C LEU A 160 -1.65 16.61 34.97
N THR A 161 -0.35 16.38 35.02
CA THR A 161 0.50 16.22 33.83
C THR A 161 0.71 14.73 33.56
N TYR A 162 0.42 14.31 32.33
CA TYR A 162 0.59 12.93 31.91
C TYR A 162 2.06 12.50 31.91
N GLU A 163 2.35 11.33 32.51
CA GLU A 163 3.71 10.77 32.51
C GLU A 163 3.85 9.50 31.67
N GLY A 164 2.76 8.73 31.52
CA GLY A 164 2.75 7.46 30.80
C GLY A 164 1.49 6.64 31.06
N ARG A 165 1.37 5.53 30.35
CA ARG A 165 0.32 4.52 30.46
C ARG A 165 0.90 3.22 31.01
N TYR A 166 0.05 2.44 31.67
CA TYR A 166 0.40 1.10 32.14
C TYR A 166 -0.55 0.07 31.56
N GLU A 167 -0.04 -1.14 31.40
CA GLU A 167 -0.79 -2.35 31.12
C GLU A 167 -0.14 -3.51 31.88
N VAL A 168 -0.87 -4.10 32.81
CA VAL A 168 -0.36 -5.06 33.80
C VAL A 168 -1.18 -6.34 33.79
N GLY A 169 -0.52 -7.47 34.08
CA GLY A 169 -1.18 -8.78 34.11
C GLY A 169 -2.20 -8.92 35.25
N ALA A 170 -1.91 -8.31 36.40
CA ALA A 170 -2.75 -8.31 37.59
C ALA A 170 -3.47 -6.97 37.78
N MET A 171 -4.71 -7.01 38.29
CA MET A 171 -5.53 -5.82 38.50
C MET A 171 -4.98 -4.93 39.62
N VAL A 172 -4.62 -3.69 39.30
CA VAL A 172 -4.16 -2.65 40.24
C VAL A 172 -5.29 -1.69 40.60
N ALA A 173 -5.24 -1.13 41.80
CA ALA A 173 -6.20 -0.11 42.25
C ALA A 173 -5.81 1.28 41.68
N CYS A 174 -6.80 2.00 41.16
CA CYS A 174 -6.63 3.40 40.78
C CYS A 174 -6.93 4.34 41.96
N ALA A 175 -6.62 5.62 41.79
CA ALA A 175 -6.88 6.71 42.74
C ALA A 175 -8.34 6.77 43.25
N PHE A 176 -9.29 6.25 42.46
CA PHE A 176 -10.72 6.20 42.80
C PHE A 176 -11.18 4.84 43.33
N ALA A 177 -10.26 4.01 43.82
CA ALA A 177 -10.51 2.67 44.37
C ALA A 177 -11.11 1.63 43.39
N HIS A 178 -11.20 1.94 42.09
CA HIS A 178 -11.55 0.96 41.06
C HIS A 178 -10.33 0.14 40.65
N ARG A 179 -10.56 -1.10 40.21
CA ARG A 179 -9.49 -2.01 39.79
C ARG A 179 -9.37 -2.04 38.26
N HIS A 180 -8.15 -1.94 37.74
CA HIS A 180 -7.89 -1.93 36.30
C HIS A 180 -6.62 -2.71 35.93
N LYS A 181 -6.61 -3.29 34.73
CA LYS A 181 -5.39 -3.83 34.11
C LYS A 181 -4.62 -2.79 33.31
N ARG A 182 -5.27 -1.68 32.95
CA ARG A 182 -4.68 -0.63 32.12
C ARG A 182 -5.20 0.75 32.51
N GLY A 183 -4.36 1.75 32.31
CA GLY A 183 -4.68 3.13 32.63
C GLY A 183 -3.52 4.07 32.41
N TYR A 184 -3.59 5.22 33.05
CA TYR A 184 -2.70 6.34 32.89
C TYR A 184 -2.09 6.74 34.23
N ILE A 185 -0.88 7.28 34.17
CA ILE A 185 -0.17 7.87 35.29
C ILE A 185 -0.12 9.37 35.07
N PHE A 186 -0.56 10.08 36.10
CA PHE A 186 -0.51 11.54 36.14
C PHE A 186 0.31 11.99 37.33
N ARG A 187 1.05 13.09 37.14
CA ARG A 187 1.79 13.78 38.19
C ARG A 187 1.19 15.15 38.45
N ASP A 188 1.04 15.53 39.72
CA ASP A 188 0.64 16.87 40.11
C ASP A 188 1.83 17.83 40.29
N GLU A 189 1.54 19.06 40.74
CA GLU A 189 2.56 20.09 40.94
C GLU A 189 3.48 19.81 42.15
N ALA A 190 3.07 18.92 43.06
CA ALA A 190 3.83 18.51 44.23
C ALA A 190 4.62 17.19 44.01
N ASP A 191 4.81 16.78 42.75
CA ASP A 191 5.45 15.52 42.34
C ASP A 191 4.75 14.24 42.85
N ARG A 192 3.46 14.33 43.21
CA ARG A 192 2.68 13.14 43.56
C ARG A 192 2.12 12.49 42.31
N ARG A 193 2.19 11.17 42.25
CA ARG A 193 1.73 10.36 41.11
C ARG A 193 0.42 9.67 41.42
N TYR A 194 -0.47 9.60 40.44
CA TYR A 194 -1.80 9.00 40.56
C TYR A 194 -2.03 8.01 39.43
N LEU A 195 -2.44 6.79 39.77
CA LEU A 195 -2.94 5.82 38.80
C LEU A 195 -4.40 6.10 38.51
N ILE A 196 -4.72 6.37 37.25
CA ILE A 196 -6.09 6.56 36.79
C ILE A 196 -6.44 5.43 35.83
N GLY A 197 -7.49 4.68 36.13
CA GLY A 197 -7.96 3.62 35.25
C GLY A 197 -8.40 4.14 33.89
N HIS A 198 -8.24 3.33 32.83
CA HIS A 198 -8.61 3.71 31.46
C HIS A 198 -10.04 4.27 31.34
N GLU A 199 -11.00 3.69 32.07
CA GLU A 199 -12.41 4.09 32.06
C GLU A 199 -12.76 5.12 33.16
N CYS A 200 -11.84 5.38 34.09
CA CYS A 200 -12.08 6.30 35.21
C CYS A 200 -11.95 7.76 34.78
N GLY A 201 -11.00 8.08 33.91
CA GLY A 201 -10.71 9.46 33.56
C GLY A 201 -11.92 10.23 33.02
N ALA A 202 -12.66 9.66 32.05
CA ALA A 202 -13.86 10.30 31.50
C ALA A 202 -14.95 10.54 32.56
N LYS A 203 -15.08 9.63 33.53
CA LYS A 203 -16.09 9.71 34.61
C LYS A 203 -15.75 10.78 35.64
N HIS A 204 -14.48 10.91 35.98
CA HIS A 204 -14.02 11.77 37.09
C HIS A 204 -13.52 13.15 36.65
N PHE A 205 -12.98 13.29 35.42
CA PHE A 205 -12.42 14.55 34.91
C PHE A 205 -13.30 15.24 33.86
N GLY A 206 -14.42 14.60 33.50
CA GLY A 206 -15.36 15.10 32.49
C GLY A 206 -14.98 14.68 31.06
N LEU A 207 -16.01 14.33 30.28
CA LEU A 207 -15.87 13.79 28.92
C LEU A 207 -15.08 14.70 27.97
N GLY A 208 -15.37 16.01 27.95
CA GLY A 208 -14.71 16.96 27.04
C GLY A 208 -13.21 17.09 27.31
N ASN A 209 -12.82 17.32 28.57
CA ASN A 209 -11.42 17.40 28.98
C ASN A 209 -10.67 16.09 28.71
N TRP A 210 -11.32 14.96 28.97
CA TRP A 210 -10.73 13.64 28.74
C TRP A 210 -10.51 13.33 27.26
N GLN A 211 -11.43 13.70 26.39
CA GLN A 211 -11.28 13.55 24.93
C GLN A 211 -10.12 14.39 24.39
N SER A 212 -10.04 15.67 24.79
CA SER A 212 -8.94 16.56 24.40
C SER A 212 -7.58 16.04 24.89
N PHE A 213 -7.51 15.55 26.13
CA PHE A 213 -6.32 14.88 26.67
C PHE A 213 -5.96 13.65 25.84
N THR A 214 -6.92 12.77 25.56
CA THR A 214 -6.68 11.52 24.84
C THR A 214 -6.11 11.79 23.44
N ALA A 215 -6.71 12.74 22.71
CA ALA A 215 -6.23 13.16 21.40
C ALA A 215 -4.85 13.86 21.45
N GLY A 216 -4.58 14.66 22.49
CA GLY A 216 -3.27 15.26 22.72
C GLY A 216 -2.19 14.21 23.00
N ARG A 217 -2.51 13.22 23.85
CA ARG A 217 -1.63 12.10 24.22
C ARG A 217 -1.27 11.27 23.00
N GLU A 218 -2.27 10.92 22.18
CA GLU A 218 -2.07 10.17 20.96
C GLU A 218 -1.11 10.88 20.02
N ARG A 219 -1.31 12.18 19.80
CA ARG A 219 -0.39 12.98 18.97
C ARG A 219 1.03 13.02 19.54
N LEU A 220 1.18 13.17 20.86
CA LEU A 220 2.49 13.20 21.53
C LEU A 220 3.24 11.86 21.40
N GLU A 221 2.56 10.76 21.73
CA GLU A 221 3.12 9.40 21.65
C GLU A 221 3.43 9.01 20.19
N GLU A 222 2.52 9.33 19.26
CA GLU A 222 2.69 9.11 17.83
C GLU A 222 3.94 9.86 17.34
N ARG A 223 4.06 11.16 17.65
CA ARG A 223 5.23 11.97 17.30
C ARG A 223 6.54 11.35 17.80
N GLY A 224 6.63 11.02 19.09
CA GLY A 224 7.84 10.39 19.65
C GLY A 224 8.18 9.05 19.00
N SER A 225 7.17 8.23 18.66
CA SER A 225 7.37 6.96 17.95
C SER A 225 8.02 7.16 16.58
N TYR A 226 7.53 8.13 15.81
CA TYR A 226 8.08 8.44 14.49
C TYR A 226 9.45 9.07 14.53
N LEU A 227 9.72 9.94 15.49
CA LEU A 227 11.05 10.53 15.67
C LEU A 227 12.10 9.45 15.96
N ARG A 228 11.80 8.48 16.83
CA ARG A 228 12.67 7.32 17.06
C ARG A 228 12.90 6.51 15.79
N VAL A 229 11.83 6.25 15.03
CA VAL A 229 11.93 5.56 13.74
C VAL A 229 12.89 6.27 12.77
N ILE A 230 12.75 7.59 12.62
CA ILE A 230 13.59 8.38 11.71
C ILE A 230 15.05 8.35 12.19
N ARG A 231 15.29 8.49 13.50
CA ARG A 231 16.61 8.38 14.11
C ARG A 231 17.23 7.00 13.87
N ASP A 232 16.53 5.92 14.22
CA ASP A 232 17.04 4.56 14.13
C ASP A 232 17.37 4.19 12.66
N LEU A 233 16.55 4.66 11.71
CA LEU A 233 16.82 4.52 10.29
C LEU A 233 18.03 5.36 9.85
N ALA A 234 18.13 6.62 10.28
CA ALA A 234 19.28 7.47 9.96
C ALA A 234 20.59 6.86 10.48
N ASP A 235 20.57 6.31 11.69
CA ASP A 235 21.72 5.62 12.27
C ASP A 235 22.10 4.36 11.48
N THR A 236 21.09 3.57 11.08
CA THR A 236 21.28 2.39 10.22
C THR A 236 21.87 2.75 8.86
N LEU A 237 21.32 3.76 8.20
CA LEU A 237 21.78 4.24 6.89
C LEU A 237 23.18 4.84 7.00
N ARG A 238 23.48 5.58 8.07
CA ARG A 238 24.83 6.12 8.32
C ARG A 238 25.85 5.00 8.49
N ALA A 239 25.50 3.95 9.24
CA ALA A 239 26.37 2.80 9.44
C ALA A 239 26.62 1.97 8.17
N HIS A 240 25.69 1.97 7.21
CA HIS A 240 25.78 1.17 5.98
C HIS A 240 25.98 2.01 4.71
N ARG A 241 26.22 3.32 4.83
CA ARG A 241 26.31 4.25 3.70
C ARG A 241 27.40 3.84 2.71
N ASP A 242 28.59 3.52 3.21
CA ASP A 242 29.73 3.16 2.35
C ASP A 242 29.52 1.82 1.66
N TRP A 243 28.83 0.89 2.34
CA TRP A 243 28.40 -0.36 1.72
C TRP A 243 27.41 -0.11 0.57
N ILE A 244 26.40 0.74 0.77
CA ILE A 244 25.45 1.16 -0.29
C ILE A 244 26.20 1.81 -1.46
N ALA A 245 27.15 2.71 -1.17
CA ALA A 245 27.98 3.38 -2.17
C ALA A 245 28.89 2.41 -2.96
N GLY A 246 29.24 1.27 -2.36
CA GLY A 246 30.01 0.20 -2.99
C GLY A 246 29.20 -0.69 -3.93
N LEU A 247 27.87 -0.77 -3.78
CA LEU A 247 27.01 -1.67 -4.57
C LEU A 247 27.16 -1.52 -6.09
N PRO A 248 27.24 -0.32 -6.69
CA PRO A 248 27.45 -0.19 -8.14
C PRO A 248 28.78 -0.78 -8.66
N LYS A 249 29.76 -0.97 -7.79
CA LYS A 249 31.07 -1.55 -8.12
C LYS A 249 31.16 -3.04 -7.78
N ASN A 250 30.15 -3.60 -7.11
CA ASN A 250 30.13 -4.99 -6.73
C ASN A 250 30.16 -5.90 -7.98
N PRO A 251 30.99 -6.96 -8.00
CA PRO A 251 31.08 -7.88 -9.14
C PRO A 251 29.74 -8.48 -9.57
N ALA A 252 28.88 -8.86 -8.63
CA ALA A 252 27.57 -9.45 -8.93
C ALA A 252 26.63 -8.45 -9.61
N VAL A 253 26.63 -7.18 -9.16
CA VAL A 253 25.85 -6.11 -9.78
C VAL A 253 26.33 -5.82 -11.19
N ARG A 254 27.66 -5.78 -11.41
CA ARG A 254 28.24 -5.59 -12.74
C ARG A 254 27.94 -6.76 -13.67
N ALA A 255 28.04 -7.99 -13.17
CA ALA A 255 27.72 -9.20 -13.92
C ALA A 255 26.25 -9.24 -14.34
N PHE A 256 25.33 -8.84 -13.44
CA PHE A 256 23.92 -8.69 -13.77
C PHE A 256 23.68 -7.67 -14.89
N ASP A 257 24.29 -6.49 -14.79
CA ASP A 257 24.13 -5.43 -15.78
C ASP A 257 24.72 -5.84 -17.15
N ALA A 258 25.90 -6.47 -17.15
CA ALA A 258 26.52 -7.02 -18.36
C ALA A 258 25.67 -8.11 -18.99
N LEU A 259 25.17 -9.07 -18.19
CA LEU A 259 24.29 -10.14 -18.65
C LEU A 259 23.03 -9.58 -19.32
N ARG A 260 22.44 -8.52 -18.76
CA ARG A 260 21.28 -7.83 -19.35
C ARG A 260 21.61 -7.19 -20.70
N VAL A 261 22.81 -6.66 -20.88
CA VAL A 261 23.28 -6.12 -22.16
C VAL A 261 23.50 -7.25 -23.17
N ASP A 262 24.17 -8.33 -22.76
CA ASP A 262 24.45 -9.49 -23.60
C ASP A 262 23.16 -10.15 -24.08
N LEU A 263 22.20 -10.36 -23.18
CA LEU A 263 20.89 -10.91 -23.50
C LEU A 263 20.15 -10.10 -24.58
N ARG A 264 20.15 -8.76 -24.46
CA ARG A 264 19.52 -7.87 -25.46
C ARG A 264 20.26 -7.83 -26.78
N THR A 265 21.59 -7.94 -26.74
CA THR A 265 22.46 -7.87 -27.92
C THR A 265 22.42 -9.19 -28.70
N LEU A 266 22.53 -10.32 -28.00
CA LEU A 266 22.64 -11.65 -28.60
C LEU A 266 21.27 -12.23 -29.00
N PHE A 267 20.21 -11.94 -28.22
CA PHE A 267 18.88 -12.54 -28.36
C PHE A 267 17.73 -11.51 -28.31
N PRO A 268 17.71 -10.48 -29.19
CA PRO A 268 16.71 -9.41 -29.12
C PRO A 268 15.26 -9.89 -29.28
N GLY A 269 14.98 -10.89 -30.14
CA GLY A 269 13.64 -11.42 -30.30
C GLY A 269 13.20 -12.26 -29.10
N LEU A 270 14.12 -13.01 -28.49
CA LEU A 270 13.85 -13.71 -27.22
C LEU A 270 13.43 -12.73 -26.13
N VAL A 271 14.17 -11.61 -26.01
CA VAL A 271 13.81 -10.56 -25.04
C VAL A 271 12.43 -9.98 -25.31
N SER A 272 12.12 -9.67 -26.57
CA SER A 272 10.82 -9.12 -26.97
C SER A 272 9.68 -10.11 -26.66
N ALA A 273 9.87 -11.38 -27.01
CA ALA A 273 8.89 -12.43 -26.79
C ALA A 273 8.65 -12.68 -25.30
N ILE A 274 9.70 -12.77 -24.49
CA ILE A 274 9.57 -12.95 -23.04
C ILE A 274 8.87 -11.76 -22.38
N LYS A 275 9.18 -10.51 -22.80
CA LYS A 275 8.43 -9.33 -22.32
C LYS A 275 6.94 -9.43 -22.61
N SER A 276 6.57 -9.92 -23.80
CA SER A 276 5.18 -10.18 -24.17
C SER A 276 4.53 -11.23 -23.25
N VAL A 277 5.25 -12.32 -22.94
CA VAL A 277 4.77 -13.35 -22.00
C VAL A 277 4.59 -12.79 -20.59
N ILE A 278 5.55 -12.03 -20.07
CA ILE A 278 5.46 -11.44 -18.72
C ILE A 278 4.24 -10.53 -18.64
N SER A 279 4.00 -9.68 -19.65
CA SER A 279 2.89 -8.74 -19.64
C SER A 279 1.51 -9.35 -19.88
N ARG A 280 1.40 -10.43 -20.67
CA ARG A 280 0.11 -11.00 -21.10
C ARG A 280 -0.29 -12.28 -20.36
N HIS A 281 0.70 -13.00 -19.85
CA HIS A 281 0.51 -14.35 -19.31
C HIS A 281 1.24 -14.54 -17.97
N ASP A 282 1.59 -13.46 -17.28
CA ASP A 282 2.24 -13.49 -15.95
C ASP A 282 3.47 -14.42 -15.91
N GLY A 283 4.26 -14.41 -17.00
CA GLY A 283 5.47 -15.23 -17.11
C GLY A 283 5.22 -16.70 -17.49
N VAL A 284 3.97 -17.13 -17.73
CA VAL A 284 3.66 -18.52 -18.11
C VAL A 284 4.03 -18.78 -19.58
N LEU A 285 5.03 -19.64 -19.78
CA LEU A 285 5.49 -20.07 -21.11
C LEU A 285 4.53 -21.13 -21.67
N THR A 286 3.97 -20.86 -22.85
CA THR A 286 3.01 -21.77 -23.52
C THR A 286 3.47 -22.08 -24.94
N VAL A 287 3.21 -23.32 -25.39
CA VAL A 287 3.45 -23.78 -26.76
C VAL A 287 2.19 -24.37 -27.34
N THR A 288 1.98 -24.21 -28.65
CA THR A 288 0.87 -24.84 -29.36
C THR A 288 1.28 -26.24 -29.79
N VAL A 289 0.58 -27.26 -29.30
CA VAL A 289 0.79 -28.66 -29.69
C VAL A 289 -0.40 -29.16 -30.50
N GLU A 290 -0.14 -30.05 -31.46
CA GLU A 290 -1.21 -30.83 -32.09
C GLU A 290 -1.56 -32.00 -31.18
N ALA A 291 -2.78 -31.99 -30.66
CA ALA A 291 -3.33 -33.06 -29.85
C ALA A 291 -4.46 -33.76 -30.60
N ARG A 292 -4.65 -35.03 -30.30
CA ARG A 292 -5.77 -35.81 -30.85
C ARG A 292 -7.08 -35.30 -30.26
N ASP A 293 -8.04 -34.97 -31.12
CA ASP A 293 -9.35 -34.47 -30.72
C ASP A 293 -10.33 -35.62 -30.52
N TYR A 294 -10.24 -36.27 -29.36
CA TYR A 294 -11.12 -37.38 -29.00
C TYR A 294 -12.60 -37.00 -29.04
N ALA A 295 -12.95 -35.77 -28.66
CA ALA A 295 -14.32 -35.30 -28.67
C ALA A 295 -14.85 -35.12 -30.10
N ALA A 296 -14.03 -34.61 -31.03
CA ALA A 296 -14.41 -34.57 -32.44
C ALA A 296 -14.51 -35.97 -33.06
N GLU A 297 -13.63 -36.89 -32.66
CA GLU A 297 -13.70 -38.29 -33.09
C GLU A 297 -14.96 -39.00 -32.59
N GLU A 298 -15.35 -38.76 -31.35
CA GLU A 298 -16.59 -39.29 -30.76
C GLU A 298 -17.82 -38.75 -31.49
N ARG A 299 -17.91 -37.44 -31.70
CA ARG A 299 -18.97 -36.82 -32.52
C ARG A 299 -19.01 -37.37 -33.95
N ARG A 300 -17.85 -37.70 -34.54
CA ARG A 300 -17.80 -38.35 -35.87
C ARG A 300 -18.36 -39.77 -35.80
N ARG A 301 -17.96 -40.54 -34.79
CA ARG A 301 -18.45 -41.92 -34.58
C ARG A 301 -19.95 -41.95 -34.36
N GLU A 302 -20.50 -41.03 -33.57
CA GLU A 302 -21.96 -40.91 -33.37
C GLU A 302 -22.69 -40.66 -34.69
N ARG A 303 -22.26 -39.65 -35.48
CA ARG A 303 -22.84 -39.37 -36.79
C ARG A 303 -22.74 -40.56 -37.76
N GLU A 304 -21.61 -41.26 -37.76
CA GLU A 304 -21.40 -42.45 -38.58
C GLU A 304 -22.31 -43.62 -38.14
N GLN A 305 -22.51 -43.80 -36.83
CA GLN A 305 -23.42 -44.80 -36.28
C GLN A 305 -24.88 -44.48 -36.62
N GLU A 306 -25.31 -43.22 -36.45
CA GLU A 306 -26.65 -42.75 -36.82
C GLU A 306 -26.91 -42.94 -38.31
N ALA A 307 -25.98 -42.50 -39.17
CA ALA A 307 -26.09 -42.67 -40.62
C ALA A 307 -26.21 -44.15 -41.01
N ARG A 308 -25.44 -45.01 -40.33
CA ARG A 308 -25.46 -46.45 -40.58
C ARG A 308 -26.75 -47.09 -40.10
N ALA A 309 -27.22 -46.76 -38.90
CA ALA A 309 -28.49 -47.22 -38.36
C ALA A 309 -29.66 -46.83 -39.27
N TRP A 310 -29.69 -45.56 -39.71
CA TRP A 310 -30.66 -45.06 -40.69
C TRP A 310 -30.62 -45.87 -41.98
N TYR A 311 -29.44 -46.04 -42.59
CA TYR A 311 -29.30 -46.78 -43.85
C TYR A 311 -29.69 -48.27 -43.71
N THR A 312 -29.36 -48.90 -42.58
CA THR A 312 -29.78 -50.28 -42.29
C THR A 312 -31.27 -50.40 -41.99
N GLY A 313 -31.93 -49.34 -41.51
CA GLY A 313 -33.37 -49.31 -41.27
C GLY A 313 -34.21 -49.21 -42.55
N LEU A 314 -33.63 -48.77 -43.66
CA LEU A 314 -34.31 -48.70 -44.96
C LEU A 314 -34.63 -50.09 -45.52
N GLY A 315 -35.83 -50.26 -46.11
CA GLY A 315 -36.22 -51.44 -46.86
C GLY A 315 -35.52 -51.55 -48.23
N GLU A 316 -35.61 -52.71 -48.90
CA GLU A 316 -34.91 -52.96 -50.18
C GLU A 316 -35.25 -51.94 -51.28
N ARG A 317 -36.54 -51.59 -51.43
CA ARG A 317 -36.98 -50.60 -52.43
C ARG A 317 -36.43 -49.20 -52.15
N GLU A 318 -36.36 -48.81 -50.88
CA GLU A 318 -35.87 -47.50 -50.45
C GLU A 318 -34.36 -47.39 -50.62
N ARG A 319 -33.60 -48.46 -50.33
CA ARG A 319 -32.16 -48.52 -50.61
C ARG A 319 -31.88 -48.43 -52.11
N ALA A 320 -32.63 -49.16 -52.94
CA ALA A 320 -32.48 -49.08 -54.39
C ALA A 320 -32.74 -47.66 -54.92
N GLN A 321 -33.75 -46.97 -54.39
CA GLN A 321 -34.03 -45.57 -54.75
C GLN A 321 -32.95 -44.60 -54.26
N PHE A 322 -32.38 -44.81 -53.08
CA PHE A 322 -31.26 -44.03 -52.56
C PHE A 322 -30.02 -44.13 -53.45
N HIS A 323 -29.64 -45.35 -53.88
CA HIS A 323 -28.53 -45.56 -54.81
C HIS A 323 -28.82 -45.02 -56.21
N ALA A 324 -30.06 -45.15 -56.70
CA ALA A 324 -30.47 -44.60 -57.99
C ALA A 324 -30.37 -43.07 -58.04
N LYS A 325 -30.51 -42.39 -56.89
CA LYS A 325 -30.27 -40.95 -56.74
C LYS A 325 -28.80 -40.58 -56.49
N GLY A 326 -27.88 -41.54 -56.61
CA GLY A 326 -26.44 -41.35 -56.42
C GLY A 326 -25.97 -41.40 -54.97
N GLY A 327 -26.83 -41.79 -54.03
CA GLY A 327 -26.45 -42.01 -52.63
C GLY A 327 -25.44 -43.15 -52.49
N ARG A 328 -24.54 -43.06 -51.51
CA ARG A 328 -23.57 -44.10 -51.18
C ARG A 328 -23.81 -44.62 -49.76
N ALA A 329 -23.52 -45.91 -49.54
CA ALA A 329 -23.61 -46.49 -48.21
C ALA A 329 -22.65 -45.76 -47.23
N PRO A 330 -23.08 -45.49 -45.98
CA PRO A 330 -22.22 -44.85 -44.98
C PRO A 330 -20.93 -45.64 -44.74
N THR A 331 -19.81 -44.93 -44.77
CA THR A 331 -18.46 -45.47 -44.51
C THR A 331 -17.94 -44.97 -43.16
N VAL A 332 -17.13 -45.79 -42.47
CA VAL A 332 -16.47 -45.42 -41.20
C VAL A 332 -15.08 -44.88 -41.49
N ASP A 333 -14.84 -43.61 -41.18
CA ASP A 333 -13.49 -43.04 -41.19
C ASP A 333 -12.84 -43.23 -39.81
N LYS A 334 -11.70 -43.92 -39.77
CA LYS A 334 -10.92 -44.17 -38.54
C LYS A 334 -9.73 -43.24 -38.38
N SER A 335 -9.52 -42.31 -39.32
CA SER A 335 -8.39 -41.39 -39.31
C SER A 335 -8.45 -40.48 -38.07
N PRO A 336 -7.35 -40.32 -37.32
CA PRO A 336 -7.34 -39.46 -36.13
C PRO A 336 -7.66 -38.02 -36.49
N LEU A 337 -8.55 -37.37 -35.73
CA LEU A 337 -8.76 -35.93 -35.84
C LEU A 337 -7.79 -35.22 -34.90
N ARG A 338 -7.21 -34.11 -35.35
CA ARG A 338 -6.27 -33.33 -34.56
C ARG A 338 -6.81 -31.93 -34.33
N LYS A 339 -6.56 -31.40 -33.13
CA LYS A 339 -6.79 -30.02 -32.76
C LYS A 339 -5.48 -29.40 -32.30
N ARG A 340 -5.36 -28.07 -32.44
CA ARG A 340 -4.27 -27.30 -31.84
C ARG A 340 -4.70 -26.87 -30.45
N GLU A 341 -3.88 -27.17 -29.45
CA GLU A 341 -4.11 -26.74 -28.07
C GLU A 341 -2.87 -26.09 -27.48
N ALA A 342 -3.08 -25.10 -26.60
CA ALA A 342 -1.99 -24.45 -25.87
C ALA A 342 -1.62 -25.29 -24.65
N ARG A 343 -0.36 -25.67 -24.55
CA ARG A 343 0.21 -26.40 -23.41
C ARG A 343 1.19 -25.51 -22.65
N ALA A 344 0.97 -25.37 -21.34
CA ALA A 344 1.90 -24.68 -20.47
C ALA A 344 3.17 -25.51 -20.22
N LEU A 345 4.33 -24.88 -20.35
CA LEU A 345 5.63 -25.45 -20.03
C LEU A 345 6.07 -25.10 -18.60
N GLY A 346 5.54 -24.02 -18.03
CA GLY A 346 5.80 -23.54 -16.67
C GLY A 346 5.93 -22.02 -16.60
N THR A 347 6.17 -21.50 -15.41
CA THR A 347 6.41 -20.06 -15.18
C THR A 347 7.89 -19.75 -15.28
N LEU A 348 8.22 -18.67 -15.99
CA LEU A 348 9.57 -18.13 -16.11
C LEU A 348 10.07 -17.60 -14.76
N ARG A 349 11.27 -18.02 -14.36
CA ARG A 349 12.09 -17.34 -13.32
C ARG A 349 13.13 -16.45 -13.98
N GLY A 350 13.63 -15.43 -13.28
CA GLY A 350 14.60 -14.49 -13.86
C GLY A 350 13.97 -13.40 -14.71
N SER A 351 12.69 -13.10 -14.46
CA SER A 351 11.93 -12.12 -15.23
C SER A 351 12.57 -10.71 -15.20
N VAL A 352 13.31 -10.38 -14.12
CA VAL A 352 13.95 -9.08 -13.95
C VAL A 352 15.00 -8.78 -15.02
N LEU A 353 15.65 -9.81 -15.58
CA LEU A 353 16.64 -9.67 -16.66
C LEU A 353 16.01 -9.02 -17.90
N PHE A 354 14.74 -9.35 -18.15
CA PHE A 354 13.96 -8.91 -19.29
C PHE A 354 13.22 -7.59 -19.06
N SER A 355 13.23 -7.06 -17.83
CA SER A 355 12.54 -5.81 -17.50
C SER A 355 13.11 -4.60 -18.26
N ASN A 356 12.32 -3.51 -18.33
CA ASN A 356 12.79 -2.20 -18.82
C ASN A 356 13.39 -1.33 -17.71
N SER A 357 13.58 -1.87 -16.51
CA SER A 357 14.16 -1.14 -15.39
C SER A 357 15.60 -0.70 -15.71
N PRO A 358 16.09 0.40 -15.12
CA PRO A 358 17.49 0.79 -15.25
C PRO A 358 18.46 -0.34 -14.88
N ALA A 359 19.72 -0.21 -15.30
CA ALA A 359 20.81 -1.04 -14.79
C ALA A 359 20.86 -0.95 -13.25
N LEU A 360 21.13 -2.04 -12.54
CA LEU A 360 21.20 -2.03 -11.08
C LEU A 360 22.28 -1.08 -10.59
N GLY A 361 23.44 -1.05 -11.24
CA GLY A 361 24.49 -0.11 -10.91
C GLY A 361 24.06 1.36 -11.09
N GLN A 362 23.22 1.65 -12.09
CA GLN A 362 22.65 2.99 -12.27
C GLN A 362 21.61 3.31 -11.19
N ALA A 363 20.66 2.41 -10.96
CA ALA A 363 19.63 2.58 -9.94
C ALA A 363 20.27 2.85 -8.56
N MET A 364 21.37 2.17 -8.24
CA MET A 364 22.10 2.39 -6.98
C MET A 364 22.87 3.70 -6.93
N ARG A 365 23.38 4.20 -8.06
CA ARG A 365 23.96 5.56 -8.12
C ARG A 365 22.91 6.64 -7.88
N GLU A 366 21.66 6.39 -8.26
CA GLU A 366 20.54 7.30 -8.00
C GLU A 366 20.03 7.22 -6.54
N VAL A 367 20.24 6.09 -5.86
CA VAL A 367 19.85 5.91 -4.45
C VAL A 367 20.78 6.67 -3.49
N LEU A 368 22.09 6.71 -3.74
CA LEU A 368 23.05 7.30 -2.80
C LEU A 368 22.78 8.80 -2.51
N PRO A 369 22.48 9.67 -3.50
CA PRO A 369 22.09 11.05 -3.23
C PRO A 369 20.81 11.18 -2.37
N LEU A 370 19.88 10.22 -2.50
CA LEU A 370 18.68 10.19 -1.66
C LEU A 370 18.99 9.79 -0.22
N VAL A 371 19.94 8.87 -0.02
CA VAL A 371 20.48 8.54 1.31
C VAL A 371 21.12 9.78 1.93
N ASP A 372 21.96 10.48 1.16
CA ASP A 372 22.65 11.68 1.62
C ASP A 372 21.67 12.80 1.97
N ALA A 373 20.67 13.03 1.12
CA ALA A 373 19.61 14.00 1.38
C ALA A 373 18.80 13.64 2.64
N PHE A 374 18.50 12.35 2.85
CA PHE A 374 17.81 11.89 4.05
C PHE A 374 18.67 12.10 5.31
N LEU A 375 19.96 11.80 5.25
CA LEU A 375 20.89 11.99 6.37
C LEU A 375 21.19 13.46 6.67
N ALA A 376 21.14 14.33 5.65
CA ALA A 376 21.36 15.76 5.77
C ALA A 376 20.10 16.54 6.14
N MET A 377 18.92 15.91 6.16
CA MET A 377 17.66 16.57 6.46
C MET A 377 17.73 17.26 7.83
N PRO A 378 17.64 18.60 7.89
CA PRO A 378 17.63 19.32 9.16
C PRO A 378 16.41 18.89 9.97
N ARG A 379 16.63 18.75 11.27
CA ARG A 379 15.83 17.94 12.18
C ARG A 379 14.32 18.23 12.11
N THR A 380 13.60 17.12 12.21
CA THR A 380 12.22 16.95 12.70
C THR A 380 11.08 17.50 11.83
N PRO A 381 10.32 16.60 11.18
CA PRO A 381 9.06 16.96 10.54
C PRO A 381 8.14 17.73 11.50
N THR A 382 7.72 18.92 11.09
CA THR A 382 6.88 19.80 11.92
C THR A 382 5.43 19.37 11.88
N THR A 383 4.96 18.82 10.76
CA THR A 383 3.59 18.32 10.60
C THR A 383 3.52 16.80 10.55
N ARG A 384 2.33 16.26 10.86
CA ARG A 384 2.02 14.83 10.66
C ARG A 384 2.19 14.42 9.20
N ARG A 385 1.87 15.30 8.26
CA ARG A 385 1.99 15.07 6.81
C ARG A 385 3.46 14.89 6.41
N ASP A 386 4.32 15.80 6.83
CA ASP A 386 5.76 15.73 6.54
C ASP A 386 6.36 14.47 7.12
N LEU A 387 5.93 14.13 8.32
CA LEU A 387 6.40 12.96 9.04
C LEU A 387 6.02 11.65 8.32
N LEU A 388 4.80 11.57 7.81
CA LEU A 388 4.36 10.47 6.95
C LEU A 388 5.10 10.46 5.60
N GLY A 389 5.40 11.64 5.04
CA GLY A 389 6.19 11.81 3.82
C GLY A 389 7.61 11.28 3.97
N VAL A 390 8.31 11.69 5.03
CA VAL A 390 9.66 11.22 5.37
C VAL A 390 9.66 9.70 5.57
N THR A 391 8.69 9.18 6.30
CA THR A 391 8.53 7.74 6.53
C THR A 391 8.30 6.96 5.23
N ARG A 392 7.48 7.49 4.32
CA ARG A 392 7.24 6.87 3.00
C ARG A 392 8.50 6.89 2.14
N ASN A 393 9.20 8.02 2.08
CA ASN A 393 10.43 8.16 1.30
C ASN A 393 11.53 7.24 1.82
N ALA A 394 11.65 7.12 3.15
CA ALA A 394 12.50 6.15 3.82
C ALA A 394 12.21 4.71 3.40
N ARG A 395 10.93 4.32 3.38
CA ARG A 395 10.51 2.97 2.95
C ARG A 395 10.85 2.72 1.48
N GLU A 396 10.57 3.70 0.62
CA GLU A 396 10.90 3.61 -0.80
C GLU A 396 12.41 3.45 -1.00
N LEU A 397 13.22 4.21 -0.27
CA LEU A 397 14.67 4.11 -0.30
C LEU A 397 15.17 2.72 0.09
N VAL A 398 14.69 2.16 1.19
CA VAL A 398 15.05 0.80 1.61
C VAL A 398 14.56 -0.25 0.61
N THR A 399 13.35 -0.09 0.07
CA THR A 399 12.82 -0.98 -0.97
C THR A 399 13.71 -1.00 -2.21
N ARG A 400 14.26 0.15 -2.61
CA ARG A 400 15.21 0.24 -3.73
C ARG A 400 16.52 -0.48 -3.45
N VAL A 401 17.04 -0.40 -2.22
CA VAL A 401 18.24 -1.15 -1.81
C VAL A 401 17.96 -2.66 -1.82
N LEU A 402 16.85 -3.10 -1.21
CA LEU A 402 16.46 -4.52 -1.14
C LEU A 402 16.21 -5.11 -2.53
N ARG A 403 15.67 -4.33 -3.47
CA ARG A 403 15.45 -4.75 -4.85
C ARG A 403 16.73 -5.23 -5.54
N VAL A 404 17.92 -4.75 -5.15
CA VAL A 404 19.19 -5.26 -5.69
C VAL A 404 19.36 -6.74 -5.35
N ARG A 405 19.21 -7.10 -4.06
CA ARG A 405 19.29 -8.50 -3.61
C ARG A 405 18.28 -9.36 -4.35
N ASP A 406 17.03 -8.93 -4.39
CA ASP A 406 15.95 -9.70 -5.00
C ASP A 406 16.18 -9.86 -6.52
N SER A 407 16.73 -8.84 -7.18
CA SER A 407 17.06 -8.91 -8.62
C SER A 407 18.24 -9.86 -8.90
N LEU A 408 19.26 -9.87 -8.04
CA LEU A 408 20.38 -10.78 -8.17
C LEU A 408 19.94 -12.23 -7.96
N LEU A 409 19.10 -12.49 -6.95
CA LEU A 409 18.53 -13.82 -6.70
C LEU A 409 17.69 -14.31 -7.89
N ASP A 410 16.75 -13.48 -8.38
CA ASP A 410 15.93 -13.82 -9.56
C ASP A 410 16.81 -14.12 -10.79
N ALA A 411 17.89 -13.35 -11.00
CA ALA A 411 18.82 -13.61 -12.10
C ALA A 411 19.64 -14.90 -11.93
N VAL A 412 19.97 -15.32 -10.72
CA VAL A 412 20.58 -16.63 -10.46
C VAL A 412 19.59 -17.73 -10.79
N GLU A 413 18.34 -17.62 -10.33
CA GLU A 413 17.27 -18.58 -10.61
C GLU A 413 16.94 -18.70 -12.11
N PHE A 414 17.25 -17.68 -12.92
CA PHE A 414 17.15 -17.80 -14.37
C PHE A 414 17.94 -18.99 -14.91
N PHE A 415 19.15 -19.22 -14.36
CA PHE A 415 20.08 -20.26 -14.80
C PHE A 415 19.85 -21.62 -14.15
N ASP A 416 18.80 -21.77 -13.35
CA ASP A 416 18.33 -23.08 -12.91
C ASP A 416 18.11 -23.97 -14.13
N ARG A 417 18.64 -25.20 -14.07
CA ARG A 417 18.59 -26.16 -15.19
C ARG A 417 17.18 -26.29 -15.77
N ASP A 418 16.19 -26.51 -14.92
CA ASP A 418 14.80 -26.69 -15.34
C ASP A 418 14.23 -25.41 -15.99
N ASN A 419 14.66 -24.23 -15.53
CA ASN A 419 14.22 -22.96 -16.09
C ASN A 419 14.83 -22.73 -17.48
N LEU A 420 16.14 -22.98 -17.65
CA LEU A 420 16.81 -22.90 -18.95
C LEU A 420 16.23 -23.90 -19.94
N GLU A 421 15.97 -25.15 -19.52
CA GLU A 421 15.33 -26.16 -20.36
C GLU A 421 13.93 -25.73 -20.82
N ARG A 422 13.13 -25.11 -19.94
CA ARG A 422 11.82 -24.56 -20.29
C ARG A 422 11.94 -23.42 -21.30
N VAL A 423 12.83 -22.46 -21.06
CA VAL A 423 13.04 -21.30 -21.95
C VAL A 423 13.53 -21.76 -23.32
N ALA A 424 14.51 -22.67 -23.39
CA ALA A 424 15.02 -23.20 -24.64
C ALA A 424 13.93 -23.94 -25.44
N ARG A 425 13.18 -24.86 -24.81
CA ARG A 425 12.07 -25.57 -25.47
C ARG A 425 10.99 -24.61 -25.98
N TRP A 426 10.66 -23.59 -25.19
CA TRP A 426 9.67 -22.60 -25.57
C TRP A 426 10.14 -21.76 -26.75
N ALA A 427 11.36 -21.24 -26.71
CA ALA A 427 11.94 -20.41 -27.75
C ALA A 427 12.14 -21.18 -29.06
N ASP A 428 12.58 -22.44 -28.96
CA ASP A 428 12.75 -23.35 -30.09
C ASP A 428 11.40 -23.69 -30.77
N ALA A 429 10.37 -24.02 -29.97
CA ALA A 429 9.03 -24.31 -30.50
C ALA A 429 8.42 -23.12 -31.25
N LEU A 430 8.73 -21.89 -30.82
CA LEU A 430 8.29 -20.66 -31.47
C LEU A 430 9.24 -20.17 -32.59
N ARG A 431 10.38 -20.86 -32.80
CA ARG A 431 11.43 -20.48 -33.75
C ARG A 431 11.85 -19.02 -33.59
N ILE A 432 12.01 -18.57 -32.35
CA ILE A 432 12.37 -17.19 -32.03
C ILE A 432 13.70 -16.85 -32.70
N ASP A 433 13.76 -15.73 -33.42
CA ASP A 433 14.93 -15.27 -34.16
C ASP A 433 15.42 -16.26 -35.25
N GLY A 434 14.63 -17.27 -35.62
CA GLY A 434 15.06 -18.33 -36.55
C GLY A 434 16.17 -19.22 -35.98
N LEU A 435 16.30 -19.28 -34.66
CA LEU A 435 17.33 -20.01 -33.95
C LEU A 435 16.80 -21.32 -33.35
N HIS A 436 17.64 -22.34 -33.31
CA HIS A 436 17.47 -23.54 -32.51
C HIS A 436 18.11 -23.33 -31.14
N TYR A 437 17.32 -23.46 -30.06
CA TYR A 437 17.80 -23.22 -28.69
C TYR A 437 18.04 -24.53 -27.95
N VAL A 438 19.21 -24.62 -27.28
CA VAL A 438 19.59 -25.78 -26.48
C VAL A 438 20.06 -25.31 -25.10
N ALA A 439 19.43 -25.85 -24.06
CA ALA A 439 19.85 -25.63 -22.68
C ALA A 439 20.96 -26.61 -22.28
N ASN A 440 21.99 -26.07 -21.62
CA ASN A 440 23.08 -26.82 -21.00
C ASN A 440 23.23 -26.36 -19.54
N ALA A 441 24.02 -27.08 -18.74
CA ALA A 441 24.26 -26.69 -17.36
C ALA A 441 24.86 -25.26 -17.29
N GLY A 442 24.10 -24.32 -16.72
CA GLY A 442 24.50 -22.91 -16.58
C GLY A 442 24.65 -22.14 -17.89
N ARG A 443 24.14 -22.61 -19.04
CA ARG A 443 24.17 -21.82 -20.28
C ARG A 443 23.04 -22.18 -21.23
N VAL A 444 22.65 -21.24 -22.08
CA VAL A 444 21.77 -21.48 -23.22
C VAL A 444 22.53 -21.16 -24.50
N ASP A 445 22.58 -22.14 -25.39
CA ASP A 445 23.16 -22.02 -26.71
C ASP A 445 22.03 -21.83 -27.73
N ALA A 446 22.26 -21.01 -28.75
CA ALA A 446 21.37 -20.91 -29.89
C ALA A 446 22.14 -20.85 -31.20
N GLU A 447 21.61 -21.50 -32.22
CA GLU A 447 22.25 -21.62 -33.53
C GLU A 447 21.23 -21.38 -34.64
N LEU A 448 21.64 -20.77 -35.75
CA LEU A 448 20.74 -20.57 -36.89
C LEU A 448 20.31 -21.92 -37.45
N ILE A 449 19.00 -22.10 -37.70
CA ILE A 449 18.43 -23.35 -38.21
C ILE A 449 19.02 -23.72 -39.58
N GLU A 450 19.40 -22.71 -40.37
CA GLU A 450 20.04 -22.87 -41.70
C GLU A 450 21.56 -23.13 -41.62
N GLY A 451 22.12 -23.25 -40.41
CA GLY A 451 23.55 -23.33 -40.15
C GLY A 451 24.19 -21.94 -39.99
N GLY A 452 25.12 -21.78 -39.04
CA GLY A 452 25.77 -20.49 -38.82
C GLY A 452 26.47 -20.36 -37.47
N GLN A 453 26.78 -19.11 -37.09
CA GLN A 453 27.51 -18.82 -35.85
C GLN A 453 26.64 -19.10 -34.61
N ARG A 454 27.09 -20.03 -33.77
CA ARG A 454 26.50 -20.29 -32.44
C ARG A 454 26.64 -19.07 -31.53
N ARG A 455 25.55 -18.70 -30.87
CA ARG A 455 25.50 -17.70 -29.79
C ARG A 455 25.29 -18.42 -28.47
N SER A 456 25.94 -17.96 -27.42
CA SER A 456 25.83 -18.58 -26.10
C SER A 456 25.61 -17.52 -25.04
N LEU A 457 24.59 -17.71 -24.20
CA LEU A 457 24.41 -16.99 -22.95
C LEU A 457 24.92 -17.87 -21.82
N VAL A 458 26.03 -17.48 -21.20
CA VAL A 458 26.70 -18.26 -20.15
C VAL A 458 26.44 -17.63 -18.79
N TYR A 459 26.19 -18.46 -17.77
CA TYR A 459 26.07 -18.03 -16.39
C TYR A 459 27.37 -17.33 -15.95
N PRO A 460 27.32 -16.04 -15.58
CA PRO A 460 28.51 -15.34 -15.10
C PRO A 460 28.88 -15.88 -13.71
N PRO A 461 30.12 -16.34 -13.47
CA PRO A 461 30.51 -16.87 -12.16
C PRO A 461 30.44 -15.80 -11.06
N GLU A 462 30.57 -14.52 -11.39
CA GLU A 462 30.44 -13.40 -10.46
C GLU A 462 28.98 -13.10 -10.09
N LEU A 463 27.99 -13.60 -10.84
CA LEU A 463 26.56 -13.41 -10.54
C LEU A 463 26.14 -14.33 -9.39
N GLN A 464 26.51 -13.94 -8.17
CA GLN A 464 26.19 -14.67 -6.94
C GLN A 464 25.15 -13.91 -6.10
N PRO A 465 24.34 -14.63 -5.29
CA PRO A 465 23.55 -13.99 -4.25
C PRO A 465 24.47 -13.21 -3.30
N MET A 466 23.98 -12.08 -2.79
CA MET A 466 24.71 -11.30 -1.80
C MET A 466 24.34 -11.75 -0.39
N ALA A 467 25.27 -11.56 0.56
CA ALA A 467 25.03 -11.88 1.97
C ALA A 467 23.82 -11.08 2.52
N ASP A 468 22.96 -11.76 3.27
CA ASP A 468 21.69 -11.20 3.74
C ASP A 468 21.86 -10.14 4.84
N GLU A 469 22.88 -10.28 5.70
CA GLU A 469 23.02 -9.48 6.92
C GLU A 469 22.95 -7.95 6.69
N PRO A 470 23.66 -7.33 5.73
CA PRO A 470 23.54 -5.89 5.48
C PRO A 470 22.16 -5.48 4.97
N PHE A 471 21.53 -6.31 4.13
CA PHE A 471 20.18 -6.05 3.62
C PHE A 471 19.14 -6.17 4.73
N ASP A 472 19.28 -7.17 5.61
CA ASP A 472 18.38 -7.41 6.73
C ASP A 472 18.47 -6.30 7.77
N ARG A 473 19.68 -5.79 8.06
CA ARG A 473 19.86 -4.63 8.94
C ARG A 473 19.15 -3.39 8.38
N VAL A 474 19.29 -3.11 7.09
CA VAL A 474 18.61 -1.99 6.42
C VAL A 474 17.08 -2.22 6.34
N GLY A 475 16.65 -3.45 6.06
CA GLY A 475 15.24 -3.83 5.94
C GLY A 475 14.47 -3.84 7.27
N SER A 476 15.09 -4.34 8.34
CA SER A 476 14.51 -4.42 9.68
C SER A 476 14.20 -3.03 10.26
N ALA A 477 15.07 -2.06 9.98
CA ALA A 477 14.88 -0.66 10.38
C ALA A 477 13.56 -0.09 9.84
N VAL A 478 13.11 -0.48 8.64
CA VAL A 478 11.86 -0.02 7.99
C VAL A 478 10.64 -0.88 8.32
N ASN A 479 10.79 -2.18 8.55
CA ASN A 479 9.67 -3.04 8.93
C ASN A 479 9.10 -2.68 10.32
N THR A 480 9.95 -2.23 11.23
CA THR A 480 9.54 -1.67 12.53
C THR A 480 8.69 -0.40 12.38
N VAL A 481 8.93 0.36 11.30
CA VAL A 481 8.16 1.56 10.94
C VAL A 481 6.78 1.19 10.44
N SER A 482 6.69 0.29 9.46
CA SER A 482 5.42 -0.05 8.80
C SER A 482 4.40 -0.63 9.79
N LYS A 483 4.82 -1.51 10.70
CA LYS A 483 3.94 -2.06 11.75
C LYS A 483 3.40 -0.99 12.70
N ARG A 484 4.18 0.08 12.98
CA ARG A 484 3.78 1.18 13.87
C ARG A 484 2.89 2.21 13.17
N VAL A 485 3.11 2.48 11.87
CA VAL A 485 2.26 3.37 11.06
C VAL A 485 0.92 2.74 10.73
N GLU A 486 0.89 1.44 10.41
CA GLU A 486 -0.36 0.73 10.11
C GLU A 486 -1.19 0.49 11.37
N GLY A 487 -0.54 0.36 12.53
CA GLY A 487 -1.19 0.29 13.83
C GLY A 487 -1.83 1.61 14.29
N SER A 488 -1.38 2.77 13.80
CA SER A 488 -1.98 4.09 14.14
C SER A 488 -3.10 4.54 13.19
N ARG A 489 -3.37 3.75 12.14
CA ARG A 489 -4.51 3.92 11.23
C ARG A 489 -5.73 3.08 11.63
N ARG A 490 -5.60 2.23 12.64
CA ARG A 490 -6.70 1.48 13.28
C ARG A 490 -6.95 2.06 14.65
#